data_AF-A0A820ZDA1-F1
#
_entry.id   AF-A0A820ZDA1-F1
#
_cell.length_a   1.000
_cell.length_b   1.000
_cell.length_c   1.000
_cell.angle_alpha   90.00
_cell.angle_beta   90.00
_cell.angle_gamma   90.00
#
_symmetry.space_group_name_H-M   'P 1'
#
loop_
_entity.id
_entity.type
_entity.pdbx_description
1 polymer ?
#
loop_
_entity_poly.entity_id
_entity_poly.type
_entity_poly.pdbx_seq_one_letter_code
_entity_poly.pdbx_strand_id
1 'polypeptide(L)'
;MCPVVKYFRSELTRNILQVTNQSSSDSRLLNKNIIFNSTNFPPPPPPKSSTLSINPMMVKLDELINKLSEVKDRFVNLEAKHDKFEQFISDKNHYDETIIKNMNDMSNKYMMLKKDVVQQNLFIERHENLFCKLLIPMTEDIFTFISTKNQDKKGNPLDVDLKCRINRYFVQMKKTTEINHFQANDFVTFC
;
A
#
# COMPACT_ATOMS: atom_id res chain seq x y z
N MET A 1 17.02 1.69 -10.62
CA MET A 1 17.60 2.88 -9.96
C MET A 1 16.50 3.93 -9.84
N CYS A 2 16.09 4.31 -8.63
CA CYS A 2 14.89 5.14 -8.38
C CYS A 2 15.05 6.58 -8.92
N PRO A 3 14.06 7.14 -9.66
CA PRO A 3 14.12 8.50 -10.22
C PRO A 3 14.38 9.60 -9.19
N VAL A 4 13.85 9.43 -7.97
CA VAL A 4 13.99 10.38 -6.86
C VAL A 4 15.45 10.49 -6.40
N VAL A 5 16.17 9.37 -6.35
CA VAL A 5 17.58 9.33 -5.94
C VAL A 5 18.47 10.01 -6.98
N LYS A 6 18.12 9.91 -8.27
CA LYS A 6 18.85 10.60 -9.35
C LYS A 6 18.68 12.11 -9.27
N TYR A 7 17.46 12.58 -9.00
CA TYR A 7 17.17 14.01 -8.82
C TYR A 7 17.94 14.58 -7.63
N PHE A 8 17.85 13.94 -6.47
CA PHE A 8 18.51 14.40 -5.24
C PHE A 8 20.04 14.51 -5.40
N ARG A 9 20.69 13.51 -6.00
CA ARG A 9 22.14 13.56 -6.27
C ARG A 9 22.54 14.69 -7.22
N SER A 10 21.72 14.96 -8.24
CA SER A 10 21.99 16.03 -9.19
C SER A 10 21.86 17.43 -8.57
N GLU A 11 20.89 17.62 -7.67
CA GLU A 11 20.66 18.89 -6.99
C GLU A 11 21.76 19.18 -5.96
N LEU A 12 22.18 18.16 -5.21
CA LEU A 12 23.27 18.26 -4.24
C LEU A 12 24.61 18.61 -4.92
N THR A 13 24.87 18.01 -6.09
CA THR A 13 26.06 18.33 -6.90
C THR A 13 26.02 19.77 -7.43
N ARG A 14 24.83 20.25 -7.86
CA ARG A 14 24.67 21.62 -8.37
C ARG A 14 24.97 22.67 -7.30
N ASN A 15 24.51 22.46 -6.07
CA ASN A 15 24.70 23.41 -4.97
C ASN A 15 26.17 23.52 -4.56
N ILE A 16 26.93 22.42 -4.54
CA ILE A 16 28.36 22.44 -4.22
C ILE A 16 29.16 23.24 -5.26
N LEU A 17 28.85 23.04 -6.54
CA LEU A 17 29.54 23.73 -7.63
C LEU A 17 29.25 25.24 -7.66
N GLN A 18 28.06 25.68 -7.24
CA GLN A 18 27.70 27.10 -7.21
C GLN A 18 28.40 27.89 -6.09
N VAL A 19 28.71 27.25 -4.95
CA VAL A 19 29.38 27.91 -3.80
C VAL A 19 30.85 28.26 -4.09
N THR A 20 31.48 27.59 -5.07
CA THR A 20 32.91 27.80 -5.38
C THR A 20 33.16 29.01 -6.29
N ASN A 21 32.11 29.59 -6.91
CA ASN A 21 32.24 30.69 -7.88
C ASN A 21 32.10 32.11 -7.30
N GLN A 22 32.06 32.28 -5.98
CA GLN A 22 32.05 33.61 -5.34
C GLN A 22 33.25 33.78 -4.40
N SER A 23 34.45 33.91 -4.97
CA SER A 23 35.61 34.46 -4.25
C SER A 23 35.75 35.96 -4.54
N SER A 24 35.56 36.74 -3.48
CA SER A 24 35.77 38.18 -3.31
C SER A 24 37.02 38.73 -4.01
N SER A 25 36.80 39.68 -4.92
CA SER A 25 37.79 40.64 -5.39
C SER A 25 37.85 41.82 -4.41
N ASP A 26 38.93 41.95 -3.64
CA ASP A 26 39.39 43.26 -3.16
C ASP A 26 40.86 43.19 -2.74
N SER A 27 41.71 43.73 -3.61
CA SER A 27 43.14 43.86 -3.34
C SER A 27 43.59 45.28 -3.66
N ARG A 28 44.17 45.94 -2.64
CA ARG A 28 45.17 47.02 -2.72
C ARG A 28 44.67 48.47 -2.87
N LEU A 29 44.40 49.11 -1.73
CA LEU A 29 44.63 50.55 -1.53
C LEU A 29 45.66 50.73 -0.41
N LEU A 30 46.94 50.82 -0.75
CA LEU A 30 47.96 51.32 0.18
C LEU A 30 49.07 52.01 -0.62
N ASN A 31 48.95 53.32 -0.78
CA ASN A 31 50.07 54.15 -1.21
C ASN A 31 49.93 55.54 -0.59
N LYS A 32 50.57 55.74 0.56
CA LYS A 32 50.83 57.08 1.12
C LYS A 32 52.14 57.03 1.91
N ASN A 33 53.14 57.72 1.37
CA ASN A 33 54.44 57.98 1.98
C ASN A 33 54.25 58.68 3.34
N ILE A 34 54.80 58.11 4.40
CA ILE A 34 54.88 58.73 5.73
C ILE A 34 56.34 59.07 6.00
N ILE A 35 56.62 60.36 6.16
CA ILE A 35 57.90 60.92 6.56
C ILE A 35 57.94 60.91 8.10
N PHE A 36 58.94 60.27 8.70
CA PHE A 36 59.15 60.26 10.16
C PHE A 36 60.09 61.40 10.59
N ASN A 37 59.63 62.26 11.51
CA ASN A 37 60.43 63.29 12.16
C ASN A 37 60.68 62.86 13.63
N SER A 38 61.95 62.69 14.05
CA SER A 38 62.31 61.85 15.21
C SER A 38 62.62 62.59 16.53
N THR A 39 62.14 63.81 16.77
CA THR A 39 62.63 64.61 17.91
C THR A 39 61.56 65.14 18.85
N ASN A 40 60.53 64.35 19.20
CA ASN A 40 59.69 64.62 20.38
C ASN A 40 58.95 63.35 20.84
N PHE A 41 59.54 62.61 21.79
CA PHE A 41 58.86 61.51 22.49
C PHE A 41 58.57 61.92 23.95
N PRO A 42 57.32 61.90 24.42
CA PRO A 42 57.02 62.07 25.84
C PRO A 42 57.43 60.82 26.64
N PRO A 43 57.81 60.96 27.92
CA PRO A 43 58.27 59.82 28.72
C PRO A 43 57.13 58.82 28.96
N PRO A 44 57.44 57.50 29.02
CA PRO A 44 56.42 56.47 29.17
C PRO A 44 55.77 56.53 30.58
N PRO A 45 54.44 56.32 30.67
CA PRO A 45 53.74 56.33 31.96
C PRO A 45 54.11 55.10 32.82
N PRO A 46 54.01 55.20 34.15
CA PRO A 46 54.40 54.13 35.06
C PRO A 46 53.46 52.90 34.94
N PRO A 47 53.96 51.69 35.22
CA PRO A 47 53.21 50.46 35.03
C PRO A 47 52.03 50.40 36.00
N LYS A 48 50.81 50.31 35.45
CA LYS A 48 49.60 50.04 36.24
C LYS A 48 49.64 48.59 36.72
N SER A 49 49.29 48.38 37.98
CA SER A 49 49.16 47.09 38.63
C SER A 49 48.40 46.08 37.77
N SER A 50 48.97 44.88 37.66
CA SER A 50 48.43 43.75 36.90
C SER A 50 47.15 43.25 37.55
N THR A 51 46.00 43.80 37.15
CA THR A 51 44.76 43.03 37.14
C THR A 51 45.01 41.84 36.22
N LEU A 52 44.77 40.60 36.67
CA LEU A 52 44.81 39.41 35.80
C LEU A 52 43.81 39.62 34.67
N SER A 53 44.29 40.20 33.57
CA SER A 53 43.54 40.34 32.34
C SER A 53 43.47 38.95 31.74
N ILE A 54 42.34 38.27 31.95
CA ILE A 54 41.98 37.09 31.17
C ILE A 54 42.19 37.47 29.71
N ASN A 55 43.16 36.85 29.06
CA ASN A 55 43.53 37.22 27.71
C ASN A 55 42.30 36.98 26.80
N PRO A 56 41.71 38.02 26.19
CA PRO A 56 40.48 37.89 25.40
C PRO A 56 40.67 36.98 24.18
N MET A 57 41.92 36.73 23.78
CA MET A 57 42.28 35.76 22.75
C MET A 57 42.10 34.30 23.23
N MET A 58 42.39 34.01 24.50
CA MET A 58 42.20 32.67 25.07
C MET A 58 40.71 32.33 25.19
N VAL A 59 39.89 33.28 25.62
CA VAL A 59 38.42 33.10 25.70
C VAL A 59 37.82 32.81 24.32
N LYS A 60 38.27 33.53 23.27
CA LYS A 60 37.83 33.28 21.89
C LYS A 60 38.29 31.92 21.36
N LEU A 61 39.46 31.45 21.76
CA LEU A 61 39.98 30.14 21.38
C LEU A 61 39.15 29.03 22.03
N ASP A 62 38.85 29.15 23.32
CA ASP A 62 37.99 28.21 24.04
C ASP A 62 36.57 28.18 23.44
N GLU A 63 36.02 29.36 23.09
CA GLU A 63 34.72 29.45 22.41
C GLU A 63 34.74 28.78 21.02
N LEU A 64 35.84 28.91 20.28
CA LEU A 64 36.01 28.24 18.98
C LEU A 64 36.10 26.72 19.15
N ILE A 65 36.84 26.24 20.13
CA ILE A 65 36.98 24.80 20.45
C ILE A 65 35.62 24.21 20.83
N ASN A 66 34.84 24.93 21.64
CA ASN A 66 33.49 24.52 22.02
C ASN A 66 32.55 24.48 20.81
N LYS A 67 32.58 25.49 19.93
CA LYS A 67 31.79 25.49 18.68
C LYS A 67 32.20 24.37 17.73
N LEU A 68 33.49 24.07 17.60
CA LEU A 68 33.98 22.97 16.78
C LEU A 68 33.53 21.61 17.35
N SER A 69 33.52 21.47 18.67
CA SER A 69 33.01 20.27 19.34
C SER A 69 31.50 20.11 19.13
N GLU A 70 30.73 21.18 19.25
CA GLU A 70 29.28 21.16 18.96
C GLU A 70 29.00 20.79 17.49
N VAL A 71 29.76 21.34 16.55
CA VAL A 71 29.65 21.01 15.13
C VAL A 71 29.96 19.53 14.89
N LYS A 72 31.01 19.00 15.51
CA LYS A 72 31.34 17.57 15.45
C LYS A 72 30.20 16.70 15.99
N ASP A 73 29.61 17.05 17.13
CA ASP A 73 28.50 16.29 17.72
C ASP A 73 27.24 16.34 16.85
N ARG A 74 26.99 17.49 16.18
CA ARG A 74 25.91 17.61 15.19
C ARG A 74 26.16 16.72 13.98
N PHE A 75 27.40 16.60 13.50
CA PHE A 75 27.74 15.70 12.40
C PHE A 75 27.56 14.22 12.77
N VAL A 76 28.03 13.81 13.96
CA VAL A 76 27.83 12.42 14.44
C VAL A 76 26.34 12.10 14.59
N ASN A 77 25.55 13.04 15.12
CA ASN A 77 24.10 12.87 15.22
C ASN A 77 23.43 12.83 13.84
N LEU A 78 23.94 13.59 12.87
CA LEU A 78 23.41 13.59 11.50
C LEU A 78 23.72 12.26 10.80
N GLU A 79 24.92 11.74 10.96
CA GLU A 79 25.35 10.42 10.45
C GLU A 79 24.46 9.31 11.02
N ALA A 80 24.27 9.28 12.34
CA ALA A 80 23.38 8.30 12.98
C ALA A 80 21.91 8.42 12.52
N LYS A 81 21.44 9.62 12.18
CA LYS A 81 20.10 9.83 11.60
C LYS A 81 20.03 9.38 10.15
N HIS A 82 21.09 9.59 9.38
CA HIS A 82 21.19 9.15 8.00
C HIS A 82 21.13 7.62 7.91
N ASP A 83 21.85 6.91 8.77
CA ASP A 83 21.81 5.43 8.81
C ASP A 83 20.40 4.90 9.11
N LYS A 84 19.71 5.52 10.07
CA LYS A 84 18.31 5.17 10.39
C LYS A 84 17.37 5.45 9.22
N PHE A 85 17.63 6.50 8.45
CA PHE A 85 16.84 6.84 7.28
C PHE A 85 17.05 5.82 6.16
N GLU A 86 18.29 5.41 5.88
CA GLU A 86 18.58 4.36 4.90
C GLU A 86 17.93 3.03 5.29
N GLN A 87 18.00 2.66 6.57
CA GLN A 87 17.29 1.48 7.08
C GLN A 87 15.78 1.59 6.86
N PHE A 88 15.19 2.75 7.18
CA PHE A 88 13.76 3.00 6.95
C PHE A 88 13.38 2.87 5.47
N ILE A 89 14.18 3.40 4.55
CA ILE A 89 13.93 3.28 3.11
C ILE A 89 14.01 1.81 2.66
N SER A 90 15.00 1.06 3.15
CA SER A 90 15.13 -0.37 2.86
C SER A 90 13.93 -1.17 3.36
N ASP A 91 13.53 -0.96 4.62
CA ASP A 91 12.38 -1.63 5.23
C ASP A 91 11.09 -1.29 4.50
N LYS A 92 10.92 -0.02 4.12
CA LYS A 92 9.74 0.44 3.39
C LYS A 92 9.65 -0.18 2.00
N ASN A 93 10.76 -0.25 1.26
CA ASN A 93 10.81 -0.92 -0.04
C ASN A 93 10.45 -2.41 0.07
N HIS A 94 11.00 -3.11 1.08
CA HIS A 94 10.69 -4.52 1.31
C HIS A 94 9.21 -4.74 1.64
N TYR A 95 8.62 -3.85 2.45
CA TYR A 95 7.21 -3.90 2.76
C TYR A 95 6.33 -3.64 1.53
N ASP A 96 6.71 -2.69 0.68
CA ASP A 96 5.98 -2.38 -0.56
C ASP A 96 6.06 -3.56 -1.55
N GLU A 97 7.20 -4.24 -1.68
CA GLU A 97 7.33 -5.48 -2.47
C GLU A 97 6.38 -6.59 -1.96
N THR A 98 6.28 -6.73 -0.63
CA THR A 98 5.37 -7.70 0.00
C THR A 98 3.91 -7.37 -0.31
N ILE A 99 3.51 -6.09 -0.26
CA ILE A 99 2.17 -5.65 -0.64
C ILE A 99 1.88 -5.98 -2.10
N ILE A 100 2.80 -5.66 -3.01
CA ILE A 100 2.63 -5.92 -4.45
C ILE A 100 2.42 -7.41 -4.69
N LYS A 101 3.23 -8.27 -4.04
CA LYS A 101 3.07 -9.72 -4.12
C LYS A 101 1.69 -10.17 -3.62
N ASN A 102 1.27 -9.69 -2.45
CA ASN A 102 -0.03 -10.04 -1.88
C ASN A 102 -1.20 -9.57 -2.76
N MET A 103 -1.12 -8.38 -3.37
CA MET A 103 -2.13 -7.89 -4.31
C MET A 103 -2.20 -8.76 -5.57
N ASN A 104 -1.06 -9.18 -6.12
CA ASN A 104 -1.01 -10.08 -7.27
C ASN A 104 -1.61 -11.44 -6.94
N ASP A 105 -1.27 -12.01 -5.78
CA ASP A 105 -1.84 -13.28 -5.32
C ASP A 105 -3.36 -13.18 -5.11
N MET A 106 -3.84 -12.06 -4.55
CA MET A 106 -5.27 -11.80 -4.38
C MET A 106 -5.99 -11.66 -5.73
N SER A 107 -5.40 -10.94 -6.68
CA SER A 107 -5.93 -10.78 -8.04
C SER A 107 -6.04 -12.13 -8.76
N ASN A 108 -5.00 -12.97 -8.65
CA ASN A 108 -5.01 -14.32 -9.22
C ASN A 108 -6.10 -15.21 -8.61
N LYS A 109 -6.24 -15.20 -7.27
CA LYS A 109 -7.30 -15.95 -6.57
C LYS A 109 -8.69 -15.47 -6.99
N TYR A 110 -8.88 -14.17 -7.13
CA TYR A 110 -10.14 -13.60 -7.61
C TYR A 110 -10.48 -14.08 -9.03
N MET A 111 -9.52 -14.09 -9.95
CA MET A 111 -9.74 -14.56 -11.32
C MET A 111 -10.10 -16.05 -11.38
N MET A 112 -9.44 -16.88 -10.56
CA MET A 112 -9.78 -18.30 -10.46
C MET A 112 -11.19 -18.50 -9.89
N LEU A 113 -11.53 -17.81 -8.80
CA LEU A 113 -12.87 -17.88 -8.21
C LEU A 113 -13.94 -17.44 -9.20
N LYS A 114 -13.70 -16.36 -9.96
CA LYS A 114 -14.63 -15.90 -11.00
C LYS A 114 -14.88 -16.99 -12.05
N LYS A 115 -13.83 -17.68 -12.48
CA LYS A 115 -13.96 -18.80 -13.43
C LYS A 115 -14.75 -19.95 -12.84
N ASP A 116 -14.46 -20.32 -11.59
CA ASP A 116 -15.16 -21.40 -10.89
C ASP A 116 -16.65 -21.10 -10.72
N VAL A 117 -17.01 -19.87 -10.36
CA VAL A 117 -18.41 -19.43 -10.25
C VAL A 117 -19.13 -19.54 -11.59
N VAL A 118 -18.53 -19.06 -12.67
CA VAL A 118 -19.11 -19.18 -14.03
C VAL A 118 -19.31 -20.65 -14.40
N GLN A 119 -18.33 -21.50 -14.11
CA GLN A 119 -18.43 -22.93 -14.39
C GLN A 119 -19.52 -23.62 -13.55
N GLN A 120 -19.65 -23.27 -12.26
CA GLN A 120 -20.70 -23.80 -11.40
C GLN A 120 -22.09 -23.37 -11.87
N ASN A 121 -22.26 -22.12 -12.30
CA ASN A 121 -23.51 -21.65 -12.86
C ASN A 121 -23.92 -22.45 -14.11
N LEU A 122 -22.98 -22.77 -15.00
CA LEU A 122 -23.25 -23.63 -16.16
C LEU A 122 -23.68 -25.04 -15.75
N PHE A 123 -23.09 -25.61 -14.70
CA PHE A 123 -23.53 -26.90 -14.18
C PHE A 123 -24.93 -26.83 -13.59
N ILE A 124 -25.23 -25.81 -12.79
CA ILE A 124 -26.56 -25.60 -12.21
C ILE A 124 -27.60 -25.50 -13.32
N GLU A 125 -27.38 -24.65 -14.33
CA GLU A 125 -28.30 -24.50 -15.46
C GLU A 125 -28.50 -25.81 -16.22
N ARG A 126 -27.42 -26.59 -16.43
CA ARG A 126 -27.52 -27.92 -17.05
C ARG A 126 -28.35 -28.89 -16.21
N HIS A 127 -28.15 -28.88 -14.89
CA HIS A 127 -28.91 -29.72 -13.97
C HIS A 127 -30.38 -29.32 -13.94
N GLU A 128 -30.69 -28.02 -13.83
CA GLU A 128 -32.05 -27.51 -13.90
C GLU A 128 -32.74 -27.92 -15.20
N ASN A 129 -32.05 -27.79 -16.33
CA ASN A 129 -32.57 -28.27 -17.62
C ASN A 129 -32.84 -29.78 -17.60
N LEU A 130 -31.95 -30.60 -17.05
CA LEU A 130 -32.15 -32.05 -16.94
C LEU A 130 -33.36 -32.38 -16.03
N PHE A 131 -33.49 -31.72 -14.89
CA PHE A 131 -34.61 -31.93 -13.98
C PHE A 131 -35.94 -31.53 -14.63
N CYS A 132 -36.03 -30.30 -15.14
CA CYS A 132 -37.26 -29.74 -15.68
C CYS A 132 -37.69 -30.38 -17.00
N LYS A 133 -36.75 -30.72 -17.89
CA LYS A 133 -37.09 -31.24 -19.24
C LYS A 133 -37.13 -32.76 -19.32
N LEU A 134 -36.49 -33.48 -18.40
CA LEU A 134 -36.42 -34.95 -18.45
C LEU A 134 -37.00 -35.60 -17.20
N LEU A 135 -36.42 -35.34 -16.02
CA LEU A 135 -36.75 -36.12 -14.82
C LEU A 135 -38.18 -35.85 -14.32
N ILE A 136 -38.62 -34.60 -14.32
CA ILE A 136 -39.98 -34.24 -13.89
C ILE A 136 -41.04 -34.81 -14.83
N PRO A 137 -40.96 -34.60 -16.17
CA PRO A 137 -41.88 -35.23 -17.11
C PRO A 137 -41.90 -36.76 -17.00
N MET A 138 -40.72 -37.40 -16.91
CA MET A 138 -40.63 -38.85 -16.76
C MET A 138 -41.31 -39.35 -15.47
N THR A 139 -41.19 -38.61 -14.38
CA THR A 139 -41.83 -38.96 -13.10
C THR A 139 -43.34 -38.75 -13.16
N GLU A 140 -43.81 -37.71 -13.85
CA GLU A 140 -45.24 -37.48 -14.14
C GLU A 140 -45.84 -38.62 -14.98
N ASP A 141 -45.12 -39.10 -15.99
CA ASP A 141 -45.53 -40.25 -16.80
C ASP A 141 -45.62 -41.52 -15.95
N ILE A 142 -44.64 -41.78 -15.09
CA ILE A 142 -44.64 -42.92 -14.17
C ILE A 142 -45.82 -42.84 -13.20
N PHE A 143 -46.09 -41.68 -12.60
CA PHE A 143 -47.23 -41.50 -11.69
C PHE A 143 -48.57 -41.68 -12.41
N THR A 144 -48.68 -41.19 -13.64
CA THR A 144 -49.87 -41.40 -14.48
C THR A 144 -50.05 -42.89 -14.78
N PHE A 145 -48.98 -43.58 -15.18
CA PHE A 145 -49.02 -45.02 -15.44
C PHE A 145 -49.46 -45.81 -14.20
N ILE A 146 -48.84 -45.59 -13.03
CA ILE A 146 -49.21 -46.28 -11.80
C ILE A 146 -50.67 -45.98 -11.44
N SER A 147 -51.11 -44.73 -11.59
CA SER A 147 -52.48 -44.32 -11.32
C SER A 147 -53.50 -45.02 -12.22
N THR A 148 -53.17 -45.25 -13.51
CA THR A 148 -54.03 -46.03 -14.42
C THR A 148 -54.09 -47.50 -14.06
N LYS A 149 -53.00 -48.08 -13.55
CA LYS A 149 -52.96 -49.48 -13.11
C LYS A 149 -53.62 -49.69 -11.76
N ASN A 150 -53.70 -48.66 -10.93
CA ASN A 150 -54.37 -48.68 -9.64
C ASN A 150 -55.88 -48.41 -9.73
N GLN A 151 -56.54 -48.81 -10.81
CA GLN A 151 -57.98 -48.64 -11.01
C GLN A 151 -58.64 -49.96 -11.42
N ASP A 152 -59.85 -50.20 -10.93
CA ASP A 152 -60.70 -51.29 -11.39
C ASP A 152 -61.34 -50.94 -12.76
N LYS A 153 -62.08 -51.90 -13.35
CA LYS A 153 -62.80 -51.69 -14.62
C LYS A 153 -63.88 -50.59 -14.56
N LYS A 154 -64.23 -50.12 -13.36
CA LYS A 154 -65.24 -49.09 -13.09
C LYS A 154 -64.59 -47.73 -12.72
N GLY A 155 -63.25 -47.64 -12.72
CA GLY A 155 -62.50 -46.42 -12.39
C GLY A 155 -62.28 -46.18 -10.89
N ASN A 156 -62.63 -47.14 -10.03
CA ASN A 156 -62.39 -47.03 -8.58
C ASN A 156 -60.95 -47.39 -8.25
N PRO A 157 -60.30 -46.67 -7.30
CA PRO A 157 -58.97 -47.02 -6.86
C PRO A 157 -58.91 -48.41 -6.21
N LEU A 158 -57.98 -49.25 -6.65
CA LEU A 158 -57.71 -50.56 -6.04
C LEU A 158 -57.04 -50.40 -4.66
N ASP A 159 -56.07 -49.48 -4.57
CA ASP A 159 -55.42 -49.06 -3.34
C ASP A 159 -55.58 -47.53 -3.17
N VAL A 160 -56.46 -47.14 -2.26
CA VAL A 160 -56.76 -45.72 -1.96
C VAL A 160 -55.55 -45.01 -1.37
N ASP A 161 -54.77 -45.69 -0.53
CA ASP A 161 -53.59 -45.10 0.13
C ASP A 161 -52.46 -44.86 -0.88
N LEU A 162 -52.27 -45.76 -1.84
CA LEU A 162 -51.34 -45.57 -2.94
C LEU A 162 -51.75 -44.36 -3.80
N LYS A 163 -53.04 -44.22 -4.15
CA LYS A 163 -53.55 -43.06 -4.89
C LYS A 163 -53.30 -41.75 -4.13
N CYS A 164 -53.57 -41.72 -2.83
CA CYS A 164 -53.32 -40.56 -1.97
C CYS A 164 -51.82 -40.23 -1.83
N ARG A 165 -50.93 -41.24 -1.80
CA ARG A 165 -49.47 -41.03 -1.77
C ARG A 165 -48.95 -40.46 -3.10
N ILE A 166 -49.36 -41.04 -4.23
CA ILE A 166 -48.94 -40.58 -5.56
C ILE A 166 -49.38 -39.13 -5.80
N ASN A 167 -50.64 -38.79 -5.49
CA ASN A 167 -51.13 -37.43 -5.60
C ASN A 167 -50.35 -36.44 -4.73
N ARG A 168 -49.96 -36.84 -3.51
CA ARG A 168 -49.11 -36.00 -2.64
C ARG A 168 -47.73 -35.75 -3.25
N TYR A 169 -47.05 -36.78 -3.75
CA TYR A 169 -45.74 -36.63 -4.39
C TYR A 169 -45.82 -35.79 -5.66
N PHE A 170 -46.88 -35.96 -6.45
CA PHE A 170 -47.11 -35.16 -7.64
C PHE A 170 -47.29 -33.67 -7.34
N VAL A 171 -48.09 -33.34 -6.31
CA VAL A 171 -48.28 -31.94 -5.87
C VAL A 171 -46.98 -31.35 -5.32
N GLN A 172 -46.20 -32.12 -4.56
CA GLN A 172 -44.90 -31.68 -4.06
C GLN A 172 -43.93 -31.38 -5.21
N MET A 173 -43.86 -32.26 -6.21
CA MET A 173 -43.00 -32.10 -7.39
C MET A 173 -43.39 -30.86 -8.20
N LYS A 174 -44.69 -30.61 -8.42
CA LYS A 174 -45.17 -29.41 -9.15
C LYS A 174 -44.80 -28.11 -8.43
N LYS A 175 -44.88 -28.08 -7.10
CA LYS A 175 -44.45 -26.92 -6.32
C LYS A 175 -42.95 -26.64 -6.46
N THR A 176 -42.11 -27.67 -6.57
CA THR A 176 -40.66 -27.51 -6.75
C THR A 176 -40.32 -26.83 -8.08
N THR A 177 -41.07 -27.09 -9.15
CA THR A 177 -40.92 -26.39 -10.44
C THR A 177 -41.33 -24.93 -10.42
N GLU A 178 -42.30 -24.54 -9.60
CA GLU A 178 -42.81 -23.16 -9.54
C GLU A 178 -41.87 -22.24 -8.74
N ILE A 179 -41.21 -22.75 -7.71
CA ILE A 179 -40.32 -21.97 -6.83
C ILE A 179 -39.00 -21.59 -7.53
N ASN A 180 -38.46 -22.44 -8.40
CA ASN A 180 -37.20 -22.18 -9.10
C ASN A 180 -37.33 -21.09 -10.18
N HIS A 181 -38.54 -20.77 -10.64
CA HIS A 181 -38.75 -19.75 -11.67
C HIS A 181 -38.60 -18.30 -11.15
N PHE A 182 -38.62 -18.09 -9.82
CA PHE A 182 -38.52 -16.76 -9.20
C PHE A 182 -37.10 -16.36 -8.76
N GLN A 183 -36.13 -17.28 -8.69
CA GLN A 183 -34.77 -16.96 -8.21
C GLN A 183 -33.71 -16.82 -9.32
N ALA A 184 -34.02 -17.21 -10.56
CA ALA A 184 -33.08 -17.13 -11.68
C ALA A 184 -32.91 -15.71 -12.26
N ASN A 185 -33.88 -14.81 -12.06
CA ASN A 185 -33.84 -13.47 -12.65
C ASN A 185 -33.20 -12.39 -11.76
N ASP A 186 -33.03 -12.63 -10.46
CA ASP A 186 -32.52 -11.62 -9.52
C ASP A 186 -30.99 -11.63 -9.38
N PHE A 187 -30.30 -12.68 -9.86
CA PHE A 187 -28.83 -12.75 -9.83
C PHE A 187 -28.13 -12.16 -11.06
N VAL A 188 -28.86 -11.86 -12.14
CA VAL A 188 -28.27 -11.32 -13.38
C VAL A 188 -28.11 -9.78 -13.33
N THR A 189 -28.67 -9.10 -12.33
CA THR A 189 -28.71 -7.62 -12.27
C THR A 189 -27.75 -6.99 -11.26
N PHE A 190 -26.72 -7.73 -10.82
CA PHE A 190 -25.61 -7.19 -10.03
C PHE A 190 -24.26 -7.58 -10.66
N CYS A 191 -24.02 -7.11 -11.87
CA CYS A 191 -22.69 -6.95 -12.47
C CYS A 191 -22.69 -5.67 -13.32
#